data_AF-A0A2D6RJ66-F1
#
_entry.id   AF-A0A2D6RJ66-F1
#
_cell.length_a   1.000
_cell.length_b   1.000
_cell.length_c   1.000
_cell.angle_alpha   90.00
_cell.angle_beta   90.00
_cell.angle_gamma   90.00
#
_symmetry.space_group_name_H-M   'P 1'
#
loop_
_entity.id
_entity.type
_entity.pdbx_description
1 polymer ?
#
loop_
_entity_poly.entity_id
_entity_poly.type
_entity_poly.pdbx_seq_one_letter_code
_entity_poly.pdbx_strand_id
1 'polypeptide(L)'
;MNQKVYLPVYLLIKNTGIKSALALIIFLSGINLCVSIFLDAEHSSHDILVSTIFAFIFYITTGTGVVLSQQLNKFSQTIHNIDTQHFDSRAVKFEPILPSTAISELLNTYRELGRINSENEDRLEEVKYSASQVIDTAHSVTENVKKQSDATTSTAAAIVEMSQSLSDVNARIKDVHISSQTAYQTAKQGQENLTSLNQNLDAVSKEAKQTQGDIDALKQLAIVVESTSESIQNIADQTNLLALNASIEAARAGEMGRGFAVVAEEVRALAHHSRESADSIVSNVKSVLLQSEAIALSMSKVVEKADDCNHQAKQVDTSFQAIEHATSDVQSKMEIVATNAEQQAIATDEISLHVEKVVSGARNNAEVAKQAETVAKHLKSLTQLTSV
;
A
#
# COMPACT_ATOMS: atom_id res chain seq x y z
N MET A 1 -70.35 -59.26 55.67
CA MET A 1 -69.69 -60.57 55.49
C MET A 1 -70.27 -61.43 54.35
N ASN A 2 -71.47 -61.13 53.81
CA ASN A 2 -72.09 -61.92 52.72
C ASN A 2 -71.73 -61.51 51.27
N GLN A 3 -70.93 -60.46 51.04
CA GLN A 3 -70.59 -60.02 49.68
C GLN A 3 -69.39 -60.75 49.05
N LYS A 4 -68.55 -61.43 49.84
CA LYS A 4 -67.35 -62.13 49.32
C LYS A 4 -67.67 -63.49 48.70
N VAL A 5 -68.73 -64.17 49.13
CA VAL A 5 -69.13 -65.50 48.61
C VAL A 5 -69.65 -65.38 47.16
N TYR A 6 -70.30 -64.27 46.82
CA TYR A 6 -70.78 -63.99 45.47
C TYR A 6 -69.79 -63.21 44.61
N LEU A 7 -68.63 -62.82 45.14
CA LEU A 7 -67.64 -62.04 44.40
C LEU A 7 -67.17 -62.73 43.11
N PRO A 8 -66.91 -64.06 43.08
CA PRO A 8 -66.54 -64.75 41.85
C PRO A 8 -67.69 -64.76 40.83
N VAL A 9 -68.92 -65.02 41.29
CA VAL A 9 -70.12 -65.07 40.44
C VAL A 9 -70.46 -63.68 39.89
N TYR A 10 -70.36 -62.65 40.72
CA TYR A 10 -70.56 -61.26 40.34
C TYR A 10 -69.51 -60.79 39.33
N LEU A 11 -68.23 -61.12 39.55
CA LEU A 11 -67.15 -60.81 38.61
C LEU A 11 -67.34 -61.54 37.28
N LEU A 12 -67.76 -62.82 37.30
CA LEU A 12 -68.00 -63.60 36.10
C LEU A 12 -69.19 -63.05 35.31
N ILE A 13 -70.32 -62.77 35.98
CA ILE A 13 -71.50 -62.15 35.35
C ILE A 13 -71.18 -60.76 34.78
N LYS A 14 -70.44 -59.92 35.52
CA LYS A 14 -70.08 -58.57 35.10
C LYS A 14 -69.15 -58.59 33.88
N ASN A 15 -68.22 -59.54 33.78
CA ASN A 15 -67.17 -59.51 32.76
C ASN A 15 -67.49 -60.41 31.53
N THR A 16 -68.17 -61.53 31.70
CA THR A 16 -68.53 -62.44 30.59
C THR A 16 -69.98 -62.26 30.12
N GLY A 17 -70.83 -61.63 30.93
CA GLY A 17 -72.25 -61.46 30.71
C GLY A 17 -73.10 -62.61 31.27
N ILE A 18 -74.36 -62.31 31.63
CA ILE A 18 -75.31 -63.28 32.23
C ILE A 18 -75.45 -64.56 31.39
N LYS A 19 -75.44 -64.45 30.05
CA LYS A 19 -75.64 -65.58 29.14
C LYS A 19 -74.52 -66.62 29.21
N SER A 20 -73.26 -66.18 29.25
CA SER A 20 -72.10 -67.09 29.30
C SER A 20 -71.90 -67.67 30.71
N ALA A 21 -72.21 -66.89 31.75
CA ALA A 21 -72.24 -67.37 33.13
C ALA A 21 -73.28 -68.50 33.30
N LEU A 22 -74.49 -68.32 32.75
CA LEU A 22 -75.54 -69.34 32.75
C LEU A 22 -75.18 -70.56 31.90
N ALA A 23 -74.64 -70.37 30.70
CA ALA A 23 -74.23 -71.49 29.84
C ALA A 23 -73.18 -72.39 30.52
N LEU A 24 -72.25 -71.79 31.25
CA LEU A 24 -71.20 -72.53 31.96
C LEU A 24 -71.73 -73.23 33.21
N ILE A 25 -72.67 -72.62 33.94
CA ILE A 25 -73.40 -73.27 35.05
C ILE A 25 -74.23 -74.46 34.52
N ILE A 26 -74.94 -74.28 33.40
CA ILE A 26 -75.73 -75.35 32.77
C ILE A 26 -74.81 -76.49 32.31
N PHE A 27 -73.68 -76.17 31.66
CA PHE A 27 -72.69 -77.16 31.23
C PHE A 27 -72.10 -77.95 32.41
N LEU A 28 -71.74 -77.28 33.51
CA LEU A 28 -71.25 -77.94 34.73
C LEU A 28 -72.33 -78.76 35.43
N SER A 29 -73.57 -78.29 35.47
CA SER A 29 -74.71 -79.07 35.99
C SER A 29 -74.99 -80.30 35.13
N GLY A 30 -74.82 -80.19 33.81
CA GLY A 30 -74.92 -81.29 32.85
C GLY A 30 -73.78 -82.29 33.00
N ILE A 31 -72.55 -81.85 33.25
CA ILE A 31 -71.43 -82.72 33.60
C ILE A 31 -71.69 -83.42 34.94
N ASN A 32 -72.19 -82.71 35.95
CA ASN A 32 -72.52 -83.30 37.25
C ASN A 32 -73.60 -84.38 37.13
N LEU A 33 -74.62 -84.12 36.31
CA LEU A 33 -75.68 -85.07 35.99
C LEU A 33 -75.15 -86.27 35.18
N CYS A 34 -74.26 -86.04 34.21
CA CYS A 34 -73.61 -87.13 33.47
C CYS A 34 -72.72 -87.97 34.39
N VAL A 35 -71.97 -87.36 35.31
CA VAL A 35 -71.15 -88.07 36.30
C VAL A 35 -72.04 -88.86 37.28
N SER A 36 -73.20 -88.33 37.69
CA SER A 36 -74.14 -89.07 38.53
C SER A 36 -74.81 -90.24 37.81
N ILE A 37 -75.02 -90.13 36.49
CA ILE A 37 -75.62 -91.19 35.66
C ILE A 37 -74.58 -92.23 35.23
N PHE A 38 -73.31 -91.84 35.02
CA PHE A 38 -72.25 -92.74 34.56
C PHE A 38 -71.58 -93.52 35.70
N LEU A 39 -71.65 -93.02 36.94
CA LEU A 39 -71.17 -93.70 38.15
C LEU A 39 -72.24 -94.61 38.79
N ASP A 40 -73.05 -95.25 37.97
CA ASP A 40 -74.10 -96.18 38.44
C ASP A 40 -73.49 -97.54 38.78
N ALA A 41 -73.06 -97.67 40.04
CA ALA A 41 -73.19 -98.83 40.94
C ALA A 41 -72.03 -98.81 41.97
N GLU A 42 -72.39 -98.59 43.25
CA GLU A 42 -71.59 -98.92 44.45
C GLU A 42 -70.63 -97.84 45.03
N HIS A 43 -70.98 -96.55 45.05
CA HIS A 43 -70.23 -95.51 45.78
C HIS A 43 -71.12 -94.58 46.64
N SER A 44 -70.55 -94.05 47.74
CA SER A 44 -71.24 -93.43 48.89
C SER A 44 -71.63 -91.97 48.60
N SER A 45 -72.56 -91.40 49.39
CA SER A 45 -72.91 -89.97 49.35
C SER A 45 -71.70 -89.02 49.44
N HIS A 46 -70.54 -89.50 49.89
CA HIS A 46 -69.27 -88.78 49.87
C HIS A 46 -68.72 -88.50 48.45
N ASP A 47 -68.89 -89.39 47.47
CA ASP A 47 -68.28 -89.25 46.14
C ASP A 47 -69.00 -88.20 45.28
N ILE A 48 -70.31 -88.07 45.44
CA ILE A 48 -71.11 -86.99 44.84
C ILE A 48 -70.71 -85.63 45.43
N LEU A 49 -70.42 -85.57 46.73
CA LEU A 49 -70.00 -84.35 47.43
C LEU A 49 -68.59 -83.92 47.00
N VAL A 50 -67.68 -84.88 46.80
CA VAL A 50 -66.34 -84.61 46.25
C VAL A 50 -66.42 -84.13 44.80
N SER A 51 -67.22 -84.77 43.94
CA SER A 51 -67.42 -84.35 42.54
C SER A 51 -68.01 -82.94 42.42
N THR A 52 -69.00 -82.59 43.25
CA THR A 52 -69.57 -81.24 43.29
C THR A 52 -68.59 -80.19 43.80
N ILE A 53 -67.75 -80.51 44.79
CA ILE A 53 -66.66 -79.63 45.23
C ILE A 53 -65.63 -79.44 44.11
N PHE A 54 -65.22 -80.49 43.40
CA PHE A 54 -64.28 -80.39 42.27
C PHE A 54 -64.86 -79.57 41.12
N ALA A 55 -66.12 -79.76 40.76
CA ALA A 55 -66.80 -78.96 39.76
C ALA A 55 -66.88 -77.47 40.15
N PHE A 56 -67.10 -77.18 41.44
CA PHE A 56 -67.12 -75.82 41.96
C PHE A 56 -65.73 -75.18 42.00
N ILE A 57 -64.69 -75.93 42.37
CA ILE A 57 -63.29 -75.47 42.30
C ILE A 57 -62.89 -75.24 40.84
N PHE A 58 -63.25 -76.14 39.93
CA PHE A 58 -62.99 -75.99 38.49
C PHE A 58 -63.72 -74.78 37.90
N TYR A 59 -64.96 -74.52 38.33
CA TYR A 59 -65.71 -73.31 37.99
C TYR A 59 -64.99 -72.04 38.45
N ILE A 60 -64.56 -71.99 39.71
CA ILE A 60 -63.87 -70.83 40.27
C ILE A 60 -62.52 -70.63 39.58
N THR A 61 -61.71 -71.67 39.40
CA THR A 61 -60.39 -71.56 38.77
C THR A 61 -60.48 -71.18 37.30
N THR A 62 -61.38 -71.82 36.53
CA THR A 62 -61.59 -71.50 35.12
C THR A 62 -62.21 -70.10 34.95
N GLY A 63 -63.19 -69.75 35.79
CA GLY A 63 -63.84 -68.44 35.79
C GLY A 63 -62.88 -67.30 36.14
N THR A 64 -62.07 -67.47 37.18
CA THR A 64 -61.02 -66.50 37.55
C THR A 64 -59.93 -66.42 36.48
N GLY A 65 -59.55 -67.54 35.85
CA GLY A 65 -58.59 -67.57 34.73
C GLY A 65 -59.08 -66.80 33.50
N VAL A 66 -60.34 -67.00 33.09
CA VAL A 66 -60.95 -66.27 31.96
C VAL A 66 -61.07 -64.78 32.26
N VAL A 67 -61.52 -64.40 33.46
CA VAL A 67 -61.61 -62.99 33.89
C VAL A 67 -60.23 -62.34 33.88
N LEU A 68 -59.21 -63.01 34.42
CA LEU A 68 -57.83 -62.51 34.46
C LEU A 68 -57.27 -62.37 33.04
N SER A 69 -57.47 -63.35 32.16
CA SER A 69 -57.02 -63.31 30.76
C SER A 69 -57.65 -62.15 29.98
N GLN A 70 -58.95 -61.92 30.14
CA GLN A 70 -59.64 -60.78 29.53
C GLN A 70 -59.13 -59.43 30.07
N GLN A 71 -58.87 -59.35 31.37
CA GLN A 71 -58.32 -58.13 31.99
C GLN A 71 -56.90 -57.85 31.54
N LEU A 72 -56.05 -58.88 31.42
CA LEU A 72 -54.70 -58.76 30.88
C LEU A 72 -54.71 -58.35 29.40
N ASN A 73 -55.65 -58.87 28.60
CA ASN A 73 -55.83 -58.43 27.22
C ASN A 73 -56.29 -56.97 27.15
N LYS A 74 -57.25 -56.54 27.98
CA LYS A 74 -57.65 -55.14 28.07
C LYS A 74 -56.51 -54.23 28.54
N PHE A 75 -55.71 -54.68 29.52
CA PHE A 75 -54.51 -53.98 29.97
C PHE A 75 -53.50 -53.85 28.83
N SER A 76 -53.18 -54.93 28.13
CA SER A 76 -52.29 -54.95 26.97
C SER A 76 -52.77 -54.01 25.86
N GLN A 77 -54.06 -54.03 25.52
CA GLN A 77 -54.66 -53.09 24.57
C GLN A 77 -54.57 -51.64 25.03
N THR A 78 -54.80 -51.39 26.32
CA THR A 78 -54.71 -50.05 26.90
C THR A 78 -53.28 -49.54 26.83
N ILE A 79 -52.29 -50.34 27.19
CA ILE A 79 -50.86 -50.01 27.05
C ILE A 79 -50.47 -49.78 25.59
N HIS A 80 -50.96 -50.62 24.66
CA HIS A 80 -50.65 -50.49 23.24
C HIS A 80 -51.25 -49.21 22.61
N ASN A 81 -52.37 -48.73 23.14
CA ASN A 81 -53.06 -47.53 22.66
C ASN A 81 -52.68 -46.26 23.44
N ILE A 82 -51.72 -46.34 24.38
CA ILE A 82 -51.19 -45.14 25.03
C ILE A 82 -50.37 -44.36 24.01
N ASP A 83 -50.81 -43.15 23.71
CA ASP A 83 -50.02 -42.16 22.99
C ASP A 83 -48.89 -41.67 23.92
N THR A 84 -47.66 -41.91 23.51
CA THR A 84 -46.45 -41.49 24.24
C THR A 84 -46.20 -39.98 24.17
N GLN A 85 -46.81 -39.27 23.22
CA GLN A 85 -46.66 -37.83 23.06
C GLN A 85 -47.63 -37.04 23.96
N HIS A 86 -48.85 -37.53 24.18
CA HIS A 86 -49.89 -36.84 24.95
C HIS A 86 -50.47 -37.72 26.07
N PHE A 87 -49.62 -38.22 26.96
CA PHE A 87 -50.02 -39.14 28.02
C PHE A 87 -50.80 -38.45 29.16
N ASP A 88 -52.12 -38.63 29.21
CA ASP A 88 -52.96 -38.27 30.36
C ASP A 88 -53.26 -39.49 31.25
N SER A 89 -52.56 -39.58 32.40
CA SER A 89 -52.78 -40.65 33.37
C SER A 89 -54.19 -40.69 33.96
N ARG A 90 -55.00 -39.62 33.82
CA ARG A 90 -56.38 -39.56 34.30
C ARG A 90 -57.37 -40.18 33.32
N ALA A 91 -57.00 -40.27 32.04
CA ALA A 91 -57.81 -40.91 31.01
C ALA A 91 -57.78 -42.44 31.12
N VAL A 92 -56.75 -42.99 31.78
CA VAL A 92 -56.53 -44.44 31.88
C VAL A 92 -57.13 -44.98 33.19
N LYS A 93 -58.28 -45.65 33.09
CA LYS A 93 -58.96 -46.30 34.22
C LYS A 93 -58.71 -47.80 34.20
N PHE A 94 -57.98 -48.31 35.18
CA PHE A 94 -57.78 -49.75 35.36
C PHE A 94 -58.78 -50.34 36.36
N GLU A 95 -59.21 -51.58 36.10
CA GLU A 95 -60.07 -52.33 37.02
C GLU A 95 -59.25 -52.89 38.22
N PRO A 96 -59.87 -53.07 39.41
CA PRO A 96 -59.17 -53.22 40.70
C PRO A 96 -58.51 -54.59 40.96
N ILE A 97 -58.24 -55.40 39.92
CA ILE A 97 -57.69 -56.76 40.08
C ILE A 97 -56.15 -56.75 40.17
N LEU A 98 -55.50 -55.77 39.55
CA LEU A 98 -54.04 -55.56 39.65
C LEU A 98 -53.69 -54.67 40.85
N PRO A 99 -52.49 -54.82 41.46
CA PRO A 99 -52.04 -53.92 42.52
C PRO A 99 -52.02 -52.48 42.02
N SER A 100 -52.77 -51.59 42.68
CA SER A 100 -52.86 -50.18 42.30
C SER A 100 -51.50 -49.47 42.30
N THR A 101 -50.57 -49.93 43.15
CA THR A 101 -49.19 -49.43 43.24
C THR A 101 -48.40 -49.69 41.97
N ALA A 102 -48.39 -50.93 41.45
CA ALA A 102 -47.66 -51.30 40.24
C ALA A 102 -48.19 -50.57 38.99
N ILE A 103 -49.51 -50.38 38.90
CA ILE A 103 -50.13 -49.57 37.84
C ILE A 103 -49.69 -48.10 37.97
N SER A 104 -49.75 -47.52 39.17
CA SER A 104 -49.38 -46.12 39.37
C SER A 104 -47.90 -45.85 39.06
N GLU A 105 -47.01 -46.79 39.39
CA GLU A 105 -45.58 -46.70 39.09
C GLU A 105 -45.32 -46.76 37.59
N LEU A 106 -45.98 -47.68 36.87
CA LEU A 106 -45.92 -47.75 35.41
C LEU A 106 -46.46 -46.49 34.72
N LEU A 107 -47.59 -45.94 35.20
CA LEU A 107 -48.12 -44.69 34.63
C LEU A 107 -47.19 -43.51 34.91
N ASN A 108 -46.51 -43.49 36.07
CA ASN A 108 -45.51 -42.47 36.37
C ASN A 108 -44.28 -42.60 35.47
N THR A 109 -43.79 -43.82 35.17
CA THR A 109 -42.67 -44.00 34.23
C THR A 109 -43.05 -43.61 32.81
N TYR A 110 -44.27 -43.90 32.35
CA TYR A 110 -44.75 -43.45 31.04
C TYR A 110 -44.88 -41.92 30.96
N ARG A 111 -45.37 -41.27 32.02
CA ARG A 111 -45.41 -39.80 32.09
C ARG A 111 -44.01 -39.21 32.03
N GLU A 112 -43.08 -39.76 32.79
CA GLU A 112 -41.70 -39.27 32.81
C GLU A 112 -41.02 -39.49 31.45
N LEU A 113 -41.29 -40.62 30.79
CA LEU A 113 -40.80 -40.88 29.44
C LEU A 113 -41.36 -39.87 28.42
N GLY A 114 -42.66 -39.57 28.47
CA GLY A 114 -43.28 -38.55 27.61
C GLY A 114 -42.70 -37.15 27.87
N ARG A 115 -42.47 -36.79 29.13
CA ARG A 115 -41.80 -35.53 29.52
C ARG A 115 -40.39 -35.45 28.95
N ILE A 116 -39.59 -36.52 29.12
CA ILE A 116 -38.22 -36.59 28.58
C ILE A 116 -38.23 -36.52 27.04
N ASN A 117 -39.21 -37.15 26.38
CA ASN A 117 -39.30 -37.12 24.93
C ASN A 117 -39.63 -35.71 24.41
N SER A 118 -40.57 -35.02 25.04
CA SER A 118 -40.88 -33.61 24.72
C SER A 118 -39.68 -32.70 24.96
N GLU A 119 -38.96 -32.88 26.08
CA GLU A 119 -37.74 -32.11 26.37
C GLU A 119 -36.63 -32.40 25.35
N ASN A 120 -36.52 -33.64 24.85
CA ASN A 120 -35.59 -33.99 23.79
C ASN A 120 -36.00 -33.36 22.44
N GLU A 121 -37.28 -33.32 22.10
CA GLU A 121 -37.78 -32.66 20.88
C GLU A 121 -37.41 -31.16 20.87
N ASP A 122 -37.66 -30.46 21.98
CA ASP A 122 -37.28 -29.04 22.14
C ASP A 122 -35.77 -28.85 21.96
N ARG A 123 -34.95 -29.71 22.57
CA ARG A 123 -33.49 -29.68 22.45
C ARG A 123 -33.01 -29.97 21.02
N LEU A 124 -33.66 -30.89 20.31
CA LEU A 124 -33.34 -31.19 18.90
C LEU A 124 -33.69 -30.02 17.99
N GLU A 125 -34.77 -29.30 18.27
CA GLU A 125 -35.14 -28.09 17.54
C GLU A 125 -34.11 -26.96 17.77
N GLU A 126 -33.64 -26.78 19.01
CA GLU A 126 -32.56 -25.82 19.32
C GLU A 126 -31.24 -26.18 18.61
N VAL A 127 -30.87 -27.46 18.59
CA VAL A 127 -29.68 -27.94 17.85
C VAL A 127 -29.83 -27.69 16.35
N LYS A 128 -31.01 -27.95 15.78
CA LYS A 128 -31.30 -27.69 14.37
C LYS A 128 -31.19 -26.20 14.02
N TYR A 129 -31.72 -25.33 14.87
CA TYR A 129 -31.61 -23.88 14.72
C TYR A 129 -30.14 -23.43 14.78
N SER A 130 -29.42 -23.85 15.82
CA SER A 130 -28.00 -23.53 16.01
C SER A 130 -27.15 -24.02 14.84
N ALA A 131 -27.40 -25.22 14.34
CA ALA A 131 -26.73 -25.74 13.15
C ALA A 131 -27.00 -24.89 11.90
N SER A 132 -28.22 -24.38 11.73
CA SER A 132 -28.53 -23.47 10.62
C SER A 132 -27.75 -22.16 10.73
N GLN A 133 -27.66 -21.57 11.93
CA GLN A 133 -26.86 -20.35 12.15
C GLN A 133 -25.37 -20.56 11.86
N VAL A 134 -24.82 -21.72 12.22
CA VAL A 134 -23.42 -22.06 11.91
C VAL A 134 -23.20 -22.18 10.40
N ILE A 135 -24.14 -22.75 9.65
CA ILE A 135 -24.08 -22.80 8.18
C ILE A 135 -24.07 -21.39 7.59
N ASP A 136 -24.99 -20.52 8.02
CA ASP A 136 -25.08 -19.14 7.51
C ASP A 136 -23.82 -18.32 7.84
N THR A 137 -23.27 -18.52 9.04
CA THR A 137 -22.01 -17.90 9.46
C THR A 137 -20.83 -18.41 8.62
N ALA A 138 -20.75 -19.71 8.37
CA ALA A 138 -19.71 -20.30 7.52
C ALA A 138 -19.77 -19.77 6.07
N HIS A 139 -20.98 -19.57 5.53
CA HIS A 139 -21.18 -18.95 4.22
C HIS A 139 -20.67 -17.50 4.21
N SER A 140 -21.01 -16.72 5.24
CA SER A 140 -20.55 -15.33 5.39
C SER A 140 -19.02 -15.23 5.51
N VAL A 141 -18.38 -16.15 6.25
CA VAL A 141 -16.91 -16.23 6.34
C VAL A 141 -16.31 -16.56 4.98
N THR A 142 -16.90 -17.48 4.22
CA THR A 142 -16.43 -17.85 2.89
C THR A 142 -16.49 -16.66 1.92
N GLU A 143 -17.58 -15.88 1.97
CA GLU A 143 -17.70 -14.66 1.16
C GLU A 143 -16.66 -13.61 1.55
N ASN A 144 -16.42 -13.41 2.85
CA ASN A 144 -15.40 -12.49 3.34
C ASN A 144 -13.99 -12.92 2.93
N VAL A 145 -13.68 -14.22 2.97
CA VAL A 145 -12.39 -14.74 2.48
C VAL A 145 -12.21 -14.44 0.99
N LYS A 146 -13.27 -14.54 0.18
CA LYS A 146 -13.20 -14.18 -1.24
C LYS A 146 -12.87 -12.70 -1.43
N LYS A 147 -13.57 -11.80 -0.74
CA LYS A 147 -13.29 -10.35 -0.76
C LYS A 147 -11.88 -10.03 -0.30
N GLN A 148 -11.41 -10.70 0.76
CA GLN A 148 -10.06 -10.56 1.28
C GLN A 148 -9.02 -11.04 0.25
N SER A 149 -9.28 -12.16 -0.43
CA SER A 149 -8.40 -12.67 -1.50
C SER A 149 -8.26 -11.65 -2.63
N ASP A 150 -9.38 -11.11 -3.12
CA ASP A 150 -9.39 -10.12 -4.21
C ASP A 150 -8.60 -8.85 -3.81
N ALA A 151 -8.86 -8.32 -2.60
CA ALA A 151 -8.11 -7.17 -2.08
C ALA A 151 -6.61 -7.46 -1.95
N THR A 152 -6.24 -8.67 -1.51
CA THR A 152 -4.83 -9.05 -1.33
C THR A 152 -4.12 -9.21 -2.67
N THR A 153 -4.80 -9.70 -3.72
CA THR A 153 -4.27 -9.73 -5.08
C THR A 153 -4.02 -8.33 -5.63
N SER A 154 -4.95 -7.38 -5.42
CA SER A 154 -4.74 -5.98 -5.80
C SER A 154 -3.56 -5.35 -5.06
N THR A 155 -3.42 -5.59 -3.76
CA THR A 155 -2.28 -5.11 -2.98
C THR A 155 -0.96 -5.70 -3.48
N ALA A 156 -0.93 -7.00 -3.82
CA ALA A 156 0.26 -7.63 -4.39
C ALA A 156 0.69 -6.98 -5.72
N ALA A 157 -0.26 -6.64 -6.59
CA ALA A 157 0.05 -5.91 -7.83
C ALA A 157 0.64 -4.52 -7.54
N ALA A 158 0.06 -3.77 -6.59
CA ALA A 158 0.55 -2.45 -6.19
C ALA A 158 1.97 -2.51 -5.60
N ILE A 159 2.30 -3.57 -4.85
CA ILE A 159 3.66 -3.81 -4.32
C ILE A 159 4.66 -3.99 -5.46
N VAL A 160 4.33 -4.78 -6.48
CA VAL A 160 5.22 -4.99 -7.65
C VAL A 160 5.46 -3.67 -8.39
N GLU A 161 4.41 -2.87 -8.60
CA GLU A 161 4.54 -1.54 -9.20
C GLU A 161 5.41 -0.61 -8.34
N MET A 162 5.24 -0.64 -7.01
CA MET A 162 6.04 0.13 -6.07
C MET A 162 7.52 -0.28 -6.11
N SER A 163 7.83 -1.58 -6.13
CA SER A 163 9.20 -2.08 -6.27
C SER A 163 9.86 -1.61 -7.58
N GLN A 164 9.11 -1.63 -8.70
CA GLN A 164 9.62 -1.11 -9.96
C GLN A 164 9.87 0.40 -9.89
N SER A 165 8.93 1.16 -9.32
CA SER A 165 9.07 2.61 -9.15
C SER A 165 10.29 2.98 -8.29
N LEU A 166 10.55 2.22 -7.23
CA LEU A 166 11.74 2.41 -6.38
C LEU A 166 13.04 2.11 -7.12
N SER A 167 13.05 1.10 -8.01
CA SER A 167 14.19 0.85 -8.89
C SER A 167 14.47 2.04 -9.81
N ASP A 168 13.42 2.59 -10.42
CA ASP A 168 13.52 3.76 -11.30
C ASP A 168 13.99 5.01 -10.54
N VAL A 169 13.50 5.22 -9.31
CA VAL A 169 13.95 6.31 -8.44
C VAL A 169 15.45 6.19 -8.14
N ASN A 170 15.93 4.99 -7.77
CA ASN A 170 17.35 4.75 -7.52
C ASN A 170 18.22 5.00 -8.77
N ALA A 171 17.76 4.61 -9.95
CA ALA A 171 18.45 4.92 -11.21
C ALA A 171 18.55 6.44 -11.44
N ARG A 172 17.45 7.17 -11.23
CA ARG A 172 17.41 8.64 -11.38
C ARG A 172 18.32 9.36 -10.39
N ILE A 173 18.42 8.89 -9.15
CA ILE A 173 19.35 9.45 -8.16
C ILE A 173 20.79 9.39 -8.68
N LYS A 174 21.19 8.25 -9.26
CA LYS A 174 22.51 8.08 -9.86
C LYS A 174 22.75 9.04 -11.03
N ASP A 175 21.76 9.22 -11.89
CA ASP A 175 21.85 10.15 -13.03
C ASP A 175 21.98 11.61 -12.56
N VAL A 176 21.23 12.01 -11.53
CA VAL A 176 21.33 13.35 -10.92
C VAL A 176 22.70 13.56 -10.28
N HIS A 177 23.26 12.53 -9.63
CA HIS A 177 24.60 12.59 -9.05
C HIS A 177 25.67 12.85 -10.12
N ILE A 178 25.66 12.07 -11.22
CA ILE A 178 26.59 12.24 -12.34
C ILE A 178 26.44 13.64 -12.98
N SER A 179 25.20 14.09 -13.16
CA SER A 179 24.91 15.40 -13.76
C SER A 179 25.40 16.55 -12.86
N SER A 180 25.19 16.44 -11.55
CA SER A 180 25.65 17.43 -10.57
C SER A 180 27.18 17.49 -10.50
N GLN A 181 27.85 16.33 -10.52
CA GLN A 181 29.31 16.25 -10.56
C GLN A 181 29.87 16.87 -11.86
N THR A 182 29.24 16.61 -13.00
CA THR A 182 29.62 17.20 -14.29
C THR A 182 29.46 18.73 -14.27
N ALA A 183 28.36 19.23 -13.73
CA ALA A 183 28.11 20.67 -13.58
C ALA A 183 29.14 21.33 -12.66
N TYR A 184 29.47 20.70 -11.52
CA TYR A 184 30.53 21.15 -10.61
C TYR A 184 31.89 21.26 -11.32
N GLN A 185 32.29 20.21 -12.03
CA GLN A 185 33.56 20.20 -12.79
C GLN A 185 33.60 21.28 -13.86
N THR A 186 32.48 21.48 -14.58
CA THR A 186 32.36 22.52 -15.61
C THR A 186 32.47 23.92 -15.01
N ALA A 187 31.82 24.17 -13.88
CA ALA A 187 31.91 25.45 -13.17
C ALA A 187 33.35 25.73 -12.72
N LYS A 188 34.02 24.73 -12.14
CA LYS A 188 35.42 24.82 -11.72
C LYS A 188 36.36 25.12 -12.89
N GLN A 189 36.21 24.42 -14.02
CA GLN A 189 36.98 24.71 -15.23
C GLN A 189 36.72 26.13 -15.75
N GLY A 190 35.48 26.61 -15.64
CA GLY A 190 35.09 27.98 -15.96
C GLY A 190 35.83 29.02 -15.12
N GLN A 191 36.00 28.78 -13.82
CA GLN A 191 36.76 29.64 -12.91
C GLN A 191 38.25 29.66 -13.22
N GLU A 192 38.84 28.51 -13.56
CA GLU A 192 40.24 28.44 -14.00
C GLU A 192 40.46 29.27 -15.27
N ASN A 193 39.55 29.15 -16.25
CA ASN A 193 39.60 29.94 -17.48
C ASN A 193 39.43 31.45 -17.21
N LEU A 194 38.57 31.84 -16.25
CA LEU A 194 38.43 33.24 -15.83
C LEU A 194 39.69 33.78 -15.19
N THR A 195 40.40 32.96 -14.41
CA THR A 195 41.67 33.35 -13.80
C THR A 195 42.69 33.68 -14.89
N SER A 196 42.81 32.85 -15.92
CA SER A 196 43.66 33.13 -17.08
C SER A 196 43.19 34.35 -17.88
N LEU A 197 41.88 34.55 -18.04
CA LEU A 197 41.33 35.73 -18.72
C LEU A 197 41.71 37.02 -18.00
N ASN A 198 41.58 37.06 -16.67
CA ASN A 198 41.93 38.23 -15.87
C ASN A 198 43.43 38.56 -15.97
N GLN A 199 44.29 37.54 -15.95
CA GLN A 199 45.74 37.74 -16.17
C GLN A 199 46.04 38.35 -17.54
N ASN A 200 45.35 37.90 -18.59
CA ASN A 200 45.49 38.45 -19.93
C ASN A 200 44.98 39.90 -20.01
N LEU A 201 43.86 40.22 -19.37
CA LEU A 201 43.32 41.58 -19.32
C LEU A 201 44.26 42.55 -18.58
N ASP A 202 44.86 42.10 -17.48
CA ASP A 202 45.86 42.87 -16.74
C ASP A 202 47.11 43.12 -17.60
N ALA A 203 47.56 42.12 -18.37
CA ALA A 203 48.67 42.27 -19.31
C ALA A 203 48.35 43.29 -20.41
N VAL A 204 47.16 43.21 -21.02
CA VAL A 204 46.69 44.17 -22.04
C VAL A 204 46.63 45.59 -21.47
N SER A 205 46.09 45.77 -20.26
CA SER A 205 46.04 47.08 -19.59
C SER A 205 47.44 47.64 -19.35
N LYS A 206 48.40 46.80 -18.94
CA LYS A 206 49.79 47.19 -18.74
C LYS A 206 50.48 47.59 -20.05
N GLU A 207 50.29 46.83 -21.13
CA GLU A 207 50.88 47.11 -22.43
C GLU A 207 50.30 48.40 -23.06
N ALA A 208 48.99 48.64 -22.90
CA ALA A 208 48.36 49.89 -23.31
C ALA A 208 48.91 51.11 -22.54
N LYS A 209 49.12 50.98 -21.23
CA LYS A 209 49.77 52.03 -20.41
C LYS A 209 51.22 52.27 -20.80
N GLN A 210 51.98 51.21 -21.13
CA GLN A 210 53.34 51.37 -21.64
C GLN A 210 53.35 52.13 -22.96
N THR A 211 52.44 51.77 -23.89
CA THR A 211 52.29 52.45 -25.17
C THR A 211 51.95 53.93 -24.99
N GLN A 212 51.11 54.30 -24.01
CA GLN A 212 50.87 55.70 -23.67
C GLN A 212 52.14 56.42 -23.23
N GLY A 213 52.95 55.79 -22.38
CA GLY A 213 54.24 56.35 -21.95
C GLY A 213 55.22 56.55 -23.12
N ASP A 214 55.29 55.59 -24.04
CA ASP A 214 56.13 55.69 -25.24
C ASP A 214 55.65 56.82 -26.18
N ILE A 215 54.34 57.00 -26.31
CA ILE A 215 53.73 58.10 -27.07
C ILE A 215 54.01 59.46 -26.42
N ASP A 216 53.99 59.55 -25.09
CA ASP A 216 54.35 60.79 -24.39
C ASP A 216 55.84 61.12 -24.58
N ALA A 217 56.73 60.12 -24.56
CA ALA A 217 58.14 60.31 -24.88
C ALA A 217 58.33 60.76 -26.35
N LEU A 218 57.57 60.19 -27.30
CA LEU A 218 57.60 60.61 -28.70
C LEU A 218 57.15 62.07 -28.86
N LYS A 219 56.11 62.52 -28.14
CA LYS A 219 55.68 63.92 -28.12
C LYS A 219 56.80 64.85 -27.65
N GLN A 220 57.53 64.49 -26.59
CA GLN A 220 58.67 65.29 -26.12
C GLN A 220 59.76 65.40 -27.17
N LEU A 221 60.09 64.30 -27.85
CA LEU A 221 61.09 64.31 -28.92
C LEU A 221 60.63 65.16 -30.11
N ALA A 222 59.37 65.07 -30.49
CA ALA A 222 58.76 65.87 -31.56
C ALA A 222 58.86 67.38 -31.27
N ILE A 223 58.60 67.82 -30.02
CA ILE A 223 58.76 69.22 -29.60
C ILE A 223 60.21 69.70 -29.76
N VAL A 224 61.20 68.86 -29.43
CA VAL A 224 62.62 69.19 -29.60
C VAL A 224 62.98 69.34 -31.08
N VAL A 225 62.45 68.46 -31.94
CA VAL A 225 62.65 68.56 -33.40
C VAL A 225 62.02 69.83 -33.96
N GLU A 226 60.80 70.18 -33.54
CA GLU A 226 60.13 71.42 -33.93
C GLU A 226 60.99 72.65 -33.59
N SER A 227 61.46 72.76 -32.34
CA SER A 227 62.34 73.86 -31.89
C SER A 227 63.66 73.93 -32.67
N THR A 228 64.23 72.77 -33.01
CA THR A 228 65.46 72.71 -33.81
C THR A 228 65.20 73.17 -35.25
N SER A 229 64.09 72.77 -35.85
CA SER A 229 63.69 73.21 -37.19
C SER A 229 63.38 74.71 -37.26
N GLU A 230 62.74 75.28 -36.24
CA GLU A 230 62.57 76.73 -36.11
C GLU A 230 63.93 77.45 -36.04
N SER A 231 64.90 76.89 -35.33
CA SER A 231 66.27 77.43 -35.29
C SER A 231 66.94 77.38 -36.66
N ILE A 232 66.75 76.31 -37.44
CA ILE A 232 67.26 76.19 -38.81
C ILE A 232 66.61 77.23 -39.73
N GLN A 233 65.30 77.47 -39.61
CA GLN A 233 64.61 78.54 -40.33
C GLN A 233 65.23 79.91 -40.04
N ASN A 234 65.46 80.22 -38.76
CA ASN A 234 66.08 81.48 -38.36
C ASN A 234 67.50 81.62 -38.95
N ILE A 235 68.30 80.55 -38.96
CA ILE A 235 69.64 80.54 -39.57
C ILE A 235 69.56 80.72 -41.09
N ALA A 236 68.64 80.02 -41.75
CA ALA A 236 68.41 80.14 -43.18
C ALA A 236 68.01 81.58 -43.55
N ASP A 237 67.18 82.24 -42.74
CA ASP A 237 66.76 83.62 -42.95
C ASP A 237 67.90 84.61 -42.80
N GLN A 238 68.71 84.44 -41.76
CA GLN A 238 69.92 85.23 -41.55
C GLN A 238 70.92 85.02 -42.69
N THR A 239 71.10 83.77 -43.14
CA THR A 239 72.01 83.44 -44.24
C THR A 239 71.53 84.03 -45.56
N ASN A 240 70.22 83.98 -45.84
CA ASN A 240 69.61 84.59 -47.01
C ASN A 240 69.78 86.12 -47.00
N LEU A 241 69.64 86.77 -45.83
CA LEU A 241 69.90 88.20 -45.68
C LEU A 241 71.39 88.56 -45.87
N LEU A 242 72.30 87.75 -45.32
CA LEU A 242 73.74 87.93 -45.51
C LEU A 242 74.15 87.76 -46.98
N ALA A 243 73.62 86.73 -47.64
CA ALA A 243 73.84 86.47 -49.05
C ALA A 243 73.29 87.59 -49.93
N LEU A 244 72.11 88.12 -49.62
CA LEU A 244 71.55 89.27 -50.32
C LEU A 244 72.45 90.51 -50.20
N ASN A 245 72.93 90.81 -48.98
CA ASN A 245 73.87 91.91 -48.77
C ASN A 245 75.18 91.71 -49.54
N ALA A 246 75.69 90.47 -49.59
CA ALA A 246 76.89 90.13 -50.36
C ALA A 246 76.67 90.26 -51.88
N SER A 247 75.51 89.83 -52.41
CA SER A 247 75.15 90.01 -53.82
C SER A 247 75.06 91.49 -54.19
N ILE A 248 74.49 92.33 -53.31
CA ILE A 248 74.41 93.79 -53.50
C ILE A 248 75.82 94.40 -53.56
N GLU A 249 76.71 94.06 -52.63
CA GLU A 249 78.06 94.62 -52.60
C GLU A 249 78.95 94.09 -53.73
N ALA A 250 78.75 92.84 -54.15
CA ALA A 250 79.40 92.27 -55.32
C ALA A 250 78.97 92.97 -56.63
N ALA A 251 77.68 93.32 -56.77
CA ALA A 251 77.20 94.14 -57.88
C ALA A 251 77.80 95.55 -57.86
N ARG A 252 78.03 96.10 -56.66
CA ARG A 252 78.63 97.42 -56.45
C ARG A 252 80.10 97.49 -56.86
N ALA A 253 80.83 96.38 -56.75
CA ALA A 253 82.23 96.24 -57.16
C ALA A 253 82.42 96.05 -58.69
N GLY A 254 81.33 95.95 -59.47
CA GLY A 254 81.37 95.84 -60.94
C GLY A 254 82.05 94.54 -61.42
N GLU A 255 82.90 94.63 -62.45
CA GLU A 255 83.60 93.47 -63.05
C GLU A 255 84.48 92.71 -62.05
N MET A 256 85.06 93.39 -61.03
CA MET A 256 85.89 92.76 -60.00
C MET A 256 85.07 91.89 -59.02
N GLY A 257 83.75 92.12 -58.92
CA GLY A 257 82.85 91.42 -58.01
C GLY A 257 82.11 90.22 -58.62
N ARG A 258 82.27 89.95 -59.92
CA ARG A 258 81.48 88.94 -60.65
C ARG A 258 81.55 87.54 -60.03
N GLY A 259 82.73 87.10 -59.61
CA GLY A 259 82.91 85.80 -58.95
C GLY A 259 82.20 85.73 -57.59
N PHE A 260 82.23 86.81 -56.81
CA PHE A 260 81.53 86.90 -55.53
C PHE A 260 80.01 86.95 -55.70
N ALA A 261 79.50 87.60 -56.76
CA ALA A 261 78.07 87.66 -57.03
C ALA A 261 77.48 86.26 -57.31
N VAL A 262 78.20 85.41 -58.05
CA VAL A 262 77.77 84.02 -58.31
C VAL A 262 77.72 83.20 -57.02
N VAL A 263 78.75 83.31 -56.17
CA VAL A 263 78.77 82.62 -54.87
C VAL A 263 77.65 83.11 -53.97
N ALA A 264 77.39 84.42 -53.93
CA ALA A 264 76.33 84.99 -53.11
C ALA A 264 74.94 84.54 -53.55
N GLU A 265 74.65 84.44 -54.86
CA GLU A 265 73.37 83.90 -55.33
C GLU A 265 73.22 82.40 -55.04
N GLU A 266 74.29 81.62 -55.14
CA GLU A 266 74.28 80.20 -54.77
C GLU A 266 74.01 79.99 -53.27
N VAL A 267 74.64 80.79 -52.41
CA VAL A 267 74.38 80.78 -50.95
C VAL A 267 72.93 81.19 -50.67
N ARG A 268 72.38 82.15 -51.42
CA ARG A 268 70.99 82.58 -51.29
C ARG A 268 70.02 81.45 -51.66
N ALA A 269 70.27 80.75 -52.76
CA ALA A 269 69.49 79.58 -53.17
C ALA A 269 69.56 78.45 -52.13
N LEU A 270 70.75 78.19 -51.57
CA LEU A 270 70.96 77.18 -50.54
C LEU A 270 70.21 77.52 -49.24
N ALA A 271 70.23 78.80 -48.84
CA ALA A 271 69.49 79.29 -47.69
C ALA A 271 67.97 79.14 -47.89
N HIS A 272 67.45 79.48 -49.08
CA HIS A 272 66.04 79.28 -49.41
C HIS A 272 65.63 77.79 -49.33
N HIS A 273 66.41 76.90 -49.94
CA HIS A 273 66.17 75.46 -49.89
C HIS A 273 66.24 74.91 -48.46
N SER A 274 67.15 75.43 -47.63
CA SER A 274 67.24 75.05 -46.21
C SER A 274 66.00 75.48 -45.43
N ARG A 275 65.41 76.63 -45.73
CA ARG A 275 64.17 77.11 -45.13
C ARG A 275 62.99 76.22 -45.50
N GLU A 276 62.81 75.93 -46.79
CA GLU A 276 61.73 75.06 -47.28
C GLU A 276 61.82 73.64 -46.69
N SER A 277 63.05 73.13 -46.53
CA SER A 277 63.29 71.85 -45.87
C SER A 277 62.86 71.88 -44.40
N ALA A 278 63.20 72.96 -43.68
CA ALA A 278 62.80 73.15 -42.29
C ALA A 278 61.28 73.31 -42.13
N ASP A 279 60.61 74.06 -43.02
CA ASP A 279 59.13 74.14 -43.06
C ASP A 279 58.48 72.76 -43.26
N SER A 280 59.04 71.97 -44.18
CA SER A 280 58.56 70.60 -44.43
C SER A 280 58.72 69.71 -43.20
N ILE A 281 59.82 69.84 -42.46
CA ILE A 281 60.02 69.10 -41.20
C ILE A 281 58.97 69.51 -40.17
N VAL A 282 58.71 70.82 -39.96
CA VAL A 282 57.69 71.30 -39.01
C VAL A 282 56.31 70.75 -39.36
N SER A 283 55.93 70.76 -40.63
CA SER A 283 54.64 70.21 -41.08
C SER A 283 54.52 68.71 -40.79
N ASN A 284 55.58 67.94 -41.02
CA ASN A 284 55.61 66.52 -40.72
C ASN A 284 55.54 66.25 -39.22
N VAL A 285 56.26 67.01 -38.40
CA VAL A 285 56.24 66.92 -36.93
C VAL A 285 54.84 67.20 -36.39
N LYS A 286 54.14 68.23 -36.89
CA LYS A 286 52.74 68.49 -36.51
C LYS A 286 51.81 67.32 -36.83
N SER A 287 52.01 66.66 -37.98
CA SER A 287 51.23 65.48 -38.34
C SER A 287 51.50 64.30 -37.40
N VAL A 288 52.76 64.09 -37.00
CA VAL A 288 53.15 63.07 -36.02
C VAL A 288 52.53 63.36 -34.64
N LEU A 289 52.52 64.60 -34.19
CA LEU A 289 51.91 65.00 -32.92
C LEU A 289 50.40 64.72 -32.90
N LEU A 290 49.68 65.08 -33.97
CA LEU A 290 48.24 64.82 -34.10
C LEU A 290 47.93 63.31 -34.08
N GLN A 291 48.70 62.49 -34.80
CA GLN A 291 48.54 61.03 -34.76
C GLN A 291 48.88 60.46 -33.39
N SER A 292 49.92 60.97 -32.73
CA SER A 292 50.31 60.55 -31.38
C SER A 292 49.19 60.80 -30.38
N GLU A 293 48.50 61.95 -30.46
CA GLU A 293 47.36 62.25 -29.60
C GLU A 293 46.17 61.31 -29.85
N ALA A 294 45.87 61.00 -31.12
CA ALA A 294 44.83 60.03 -31.46
C ALA A 294 45.15 58.62 -30.93
N ILE A 295 46.41 58.18 -30.99
CA ILE A 295 46.86 56.90 -30.44
C ILE A 295 46.72 56.89 -28.90
N ALA A 296 47.12 57.96 -28.22
CA ALA A 296 47.01 58.06 -26.76
C ALA A 296 45.54 57.93 -26.29
N LEU A 297 44.61 58.62 -26.97
CA LEU A 297 43.17 58.51 -26.72
C LEU A 297 42.66 57.09 -26.97
N SER A 298 43.11 56.43 -28.04
CA SER A 298 42.76 55.04 -28.34
C SER A 298 43.23 54.09 -27.24
N MET A 299 44.48 54.23 -26.79
CA MET A 299 45.03 53.42 -25.69
C MET A 299 44.30 53.65 -24.37
N SER A 300 43.82 54.88 -24.10
CA SER A 300 43.02 55.16 -22.91
C SER A 300 41.70 54.37 -22.92
N LYS A 301 41.07 54.25 -24.08
CA LYS A 301 39.85 53.45 -24.26
C LYS A 301 40.12 51.95 -24.11
N VAL A 302 41.29 51.47 -24.54
CA VAL A 302 41.69 50.07 -24.34
C VAL A 302 41.82 49.75 -22.85
N VAL A 303 42.43 50.63 -22.06
CA VAL A 303 42.54 50.47 -20.60
C VAL A 303 41.16 50.43 -19.94
N GLU A 304 40.26 51.35 -20.29
CA GLU A 304 38.89 51.39 -19.80
C GLU A 304 38.14 50.09 -20.13
N LYS A 305 38.23 49.62 -21.38
CA LYS A 305 37.59 48.37 -21.82
C LYS A 305 38.16 47.13 -21.13
N ALA A 306 39.46 47.11 -20.86
CA ALA A 306 40.06 46.02 -20.10
C ALA A 306 39.53 45.97 -18.66
N ASP A 307 39.34 47.13 -18.02
CA ASP A 307 38.77 47.23 -16.67
C ASP A 307 37.30 46.81 -16.62
N ASP A 308 36.49 47.25 -17.59
CA ASP A 308 35.10 46.80 -17.78
C ASP A 308 35.01 45.26 -17.88
N CYS A 309 35.87 44.66 -18.72
CA CYS A 309 35.92 43.21 -18.89
C CYS A 309 36.32 42.49 -17.59
N ASN A 310 37.24 43.06 -16.81
CA ASN A 310 37.67 42.50 -15.52
C ASN A 310 36.52 42.56 -14.49
N HIS A 311 35.72 43.63 -14.50
CA HIS A 311 34.51 43.72 -13.68
C HIS A 311 33.47 42.65 -14.06
N GLN A 312 33.22 42.46 -15.35
CA GLN A 312 32.31 41.42 -15.84
C GLN A 312 32.82 40.02 -15.50
N ALA A 313 34.11 39.76 -15.64
CA ALA A 313 34.73 38.48 -15.28
C ALA A 313 34.49 38.13 -13.80
N LYS A 314 34.54 39.10 -12.88
CA LYS A 314 34.19 38.89 -11.46
C LYS A 314 32.72 38.51 -11.23
N GLN A 315 31.81 39.07 -12.02
CA GLN A 315 30.38 38.69 -11.95
C GLN A 315 30.16 37.26 -12.43
N VAL A 316 30.88 36.84 -13.48
CA VAL A 316 30.85 35.46 -13.97
C VAL A 316 31.46 34.51 -12.93
N ASP A 317 32.56 34.88 -12.28
CA ASP A 317 33.17 34.09 -11.20
C ASP A 317 32.18 33.82 -10.05
N THR A 318 31.47 34.87 -9.62
CA THR A 318 30.41 34.76 -8.60
C THR A 318 29.30 33.80 -9.04
N SER A 319 28.97 33.80 -10.33
CA SER A 319 27.95 32.90 -10.89
C SER A 319 28.44 31.44 -10.88
N PHE A 320 29.71 31.17 -11.18
CA PHE A 320 30.28 29.84 -11.06
C PHE A 320 30.33 29.34 -9.61
N GLN A 321 30.67 30.20 -8.65
CA GLN A 321 30.62 29.85 -7.22
C GLN A 321 29.19 29.49 -6.78
N ALA A 322 28.18 30.21 -7.27
CA ALA A 322 26.78 29.89 -7.00
C ALA A 322 26.37 28.53 -7.60
N ILE A 323 26.85 28.19 -8.80
CA ILE A 323 26.64 26.87 -9.41
C ILE A 323 27.30 25.78 -8.57
N GLU A 324 28.53 26.00 -8.11
CA GLU A 324 29.27 25.08 -7.24
C GLU A 324 28.45 24.75 -5.97
N HIS A 325 28.00 25.78 -5.26
CA HIS A 325 27.16 25.63 -4.07
C HIS A 325 25.84 24.90 -4.38
N ALA A 326 25.15 25.29 -5.44
CA ALA A 326 23.88 24.67 -5.82
C ALA A 326 24.05 23.18 -6.18
N THR A 327 25.13 22.81 -6.86
CA THR A 327 25.42 21.40 -7.19
C THR A 327 25.77 20.59 -5.95
N SER A 328 26.48 21.17 -4.99
CA SER A 328 26.76 20.54 -3.68
C SER A 328 25.48 20.32 -2.87
N ASP A 329 24.58 21.32 -2.82
CA ASP A 329 23.28 21.20 -2.17
C ASP A 329 22.41 20.11 -2.80
N VAL A 330 22.40 20.02 -4.14
CA VAL A 330 21.68 18.96 -4.87
C VAL A 330 22.24 17.59 -4.49
N GLN A 331 23.57 17.44 -4.43
CA GLN A 331 24.20 16.18 -4.03
C GLN A 331 23.78 15.76 -2.62
N SER A 332 23.83 16.67 -1.64
CA SER A 332 23.39 16.38 -0.27
C SER A 332 21.91 16.00 -0.19
N LYS A 333 21.03 16.69 -0.94
CA LYS A 333 19.61 16.33 -1.01
C LYS A 333 19.40 14.96 -1.66
N MET A 334 20.19 14.59 -2.66
CA MET A 334 20.10 13.27 -3.29
C MET A 334 20.53 12.13 -2.36
N GLU A 335 21.46 12.36 -1.44
CA GLU A 335 21.80 11.38 -0.40
C GLU A 335 20.58 11.08 0.50
N ILE A 336 19.84 12.12 0.91
CA ILE A 336 18.60 11.96 1.69
C ILE A 336 17.55 11.19 0.89
N VAL A 337 17.38 11.51 -0.39
CA VAL A 337 16.41 10.80 -1.26
C VAL A 337 16.82 9.34 -1.43
N ALA A 338 18.11 9.02 -1.53
CA ALA A 338 18.61 7.65 -1.59
C ALA A 338 18.28 6.87 -0.31
N THR A 339 18.54 7.46 0.86
CA THR A 339 18.17 6.85 2.15
C THR A 339 16.67 6.60 2.24
N ASN A 340 15.84 7.56 1.82
CA ASN A 340 14.39 7.39 1.83
C ASN A 340 13.92 6.29 0.87
N ALA A 341 14.53 6.18 -0.32
CA ALA A 341 14.23 5.13 -1.28
C ALA A 341 14.60 3.74 -0.74
N GLU A 342 15.74 3.62 -0.04
CA GLU A 342 16.17 2.39 0.62
C GLU A 342 15.20 1.99 1.74
N GLN A 343 14.77 2.94 2.58
CA GLN A 343 13.76 2.70 3.62
C GLN A 343 12.41 2.28 3.02
N GLN A 344 11.99 2.89 1.92
CA GLN A 344 10.76 2.49 1.23
C GLN A 344 10.88 1.10 0.62
N ALA A 345 12.05 0.70 0.13
CA ALA A 345 12.27 -0.67 -0.37
C ALA A 345 12.10 -1.70 0.75
N ILE A 346 12.70 -1.44 1.92
CA ILE A 346 12.54 -2.30 3.11
C ILE A 346 11.06 -2.40 3.52
N ALA A 347 10.37 -1.25 3.60
CA ALA A 347 8.94 -1.23 3.94
C ALA A 347 8.08 -1.98 2.90
N THR A 348 8.44 -1.91 1.62
CA THR A 348 7.76 -2.63 0.53
C THR A 348 7.89 -4.15 0.71
N ASP A 349 9.09 -4.63 1.05
CA ASP A 349 9.35 -6.03 1.32
C ASP A 349 8.59 -6.53 2.56
N GLU A 350 8.55 -5.73 3.63
CA GLU A 350 7.75 -6.04 4.83
C GLU A 350 6.26 -6.13 4.52
N ILE A 351 5.72 -5.19 3.73
CA ILE A 351 4.32 -5.21 3.30
C ILE A 351 4.04 -6.47 2.47
N SER A 352 4.95 -6.86 1.57
CA SER A 352 4.86 -8.10 0.80
C SER A 352 4.74 -9.33 1.69
N LEU A 353 5.60 -9.44 2.71
CA LEU A 353 5.54 -10.52 3.70
C LEU A 353 4.21 -10.52 4.48
N HIS A 354 3.70 -9.34 4.84
CA HIS A 354 2.41 -9.23 5.51
C HIS A 354 1.24 -9.66 4.62
N VAL A 355 1.27 -9.31 3.33
CA VAL A 355 0.30 -9.76 2.32
C VAL A 355 0.29 -11.28 2.24
N GLU A 356 1.45 -11.94 2.19
CA GLU A 356 1.53 -13.41 2.20
C GLU A 356 0.89 -14.04 3.45
N LYS A 357 1.13 -13.45 4.64
CA LYS A 357 0.50 -13.90 5.88
C LYS A 357 -1.02 -13.75 5.84
N VAL A 358 -1.53 -12.65 5.27
CA VAL A 358 -2.96 -12.41 5.09
C VAL A 358 -3.58 -13.44 4.13
N VAL A 359 -2.90 -13.77 3.01
CA VAL A 359 -3.34 -14.85 2.11
C VAL A 359 -3.41 -16.20 2.84
N SER A 360 -2.37 -16.53 3.61
CA SER A 360 -2.33 -17.78 4.38
C SER A 360 -3.46 -17.85 5.42
N GLY A 361 -3.68 -16.78 6.17
CA GLY A 361 -4.78 -16.69 7.13
C GLY A 361 -6.15 -16.80 6.48
N ALA A 362 -6.35 -16.16 5.32
CA ALA A 362 -7.58 -16.26 4.54
C ALA A 362 -7.86 -17.71 4.09
N ARG A 363 -6.84 -18.43 3.63
CA ARG A 363 -6.96 -19.86 3.27
C ARG A 363 -7.37 -20.72 4.47
N ASN A 364 -6.74 -20.52 5.63
CA ASN A 364 -7.10 -21.23 6.86
C ASN A 364 -8.55 -20.93 7.28
N ASN A 365 -8.98 -19.67 7.19
CA ASN A 365 -10.37 -19.29 7.50
C ASN A 365 -11.39 -19.97 6.58
N ALA A 366 -11.09 -20.09 5.28
CA ALA A 366 -11.94 -20.82 4.35
C ALA A 366 -12.03 -22.32 4.70
N GLU A 367 -10.92 -22.93 5.10
CA GLU A 367 -10.91 -24.33 5.53
C GLU A 367 -11.77 -24.53 6.79
N VAL A 368 -11.57 -23.69 7.81
CA VAL A 368 -12.35 -23.73 9.06
C VAL A 368 -13.84 -23.50 8.78
N ALA A 369 -14.19 -22.54 7.92
CA ALA A 369 -15.58 -22.30 7.53
C ALA A 369 -16.21 -23.54 6.86
N LYS A 370 -15.48 -24.16 5.92
CA LYS A 370 -15.94 -25.39 5.24
C LYS A 370 -16.13 -26.55 6.21
N GLN A 371 -15.22 -26.72 7.17
CA GLN A 371 -15.35 -27.74 8.21
C GLN A 371 -16.56 -27.47 9.11
N ALA A 372 -16.74 -26.22 9.57
CA ALA A 372 -17.89 -25.82 10.38
C ALA A 372 -19.22 -26.05 9.64
N GLU A 373 -19.29 -25.70 8.36
CA GLU A 373 -20.45 -25.98 7.52
C GLU A 373 -20.74 -27.49 7.43
N THR A 374 -19.71 -28.31 7.25
CA THR A 374 -19.84 -29.77 7.15
C THR A 374 -20.38 -30.37 8.46
N VAL A 375 -19.82 -29.97 9.60
CA VAL A 375 -20.27 -30.41 10.93
C VAL A 375 -21.72 -29.97 11.18
N ALA A 376 -22.04 -28.72 10.86
CA ALA A 376 -23.39 -28.19 11.06
C ALA A 376 -24.43 -28.88 10.16
N LYS A 377 -24.11 -29.17 8.89
CA LYS A 377 -24.97 -29.98 8.02
C LYS A 377 -25.20 -31.38 8.58
N HIS A 378 -24.17 -32.00 9.15
CA HIS A 378 -24.29 -33.29 9.80
C HIS A 378 -25.19 -33.25 11.04
N LEU A 379 -25.01 -32.25 11.92
CA LEU A 379 -25.88 -32.04 13.09
C LEU A 379 -27.34 -31.83 12.68
N LYS A 380 -27.58 -31.00 11.66
CA LYS A 380 -28.92 -30.77 11.11
C LYS A 380 -29.55 -32.06 10.59
N SER A 381 -28.78 -32.92 9.89
CA SER A 381 -29.26 -34.23 9.44
C SER A 381 -29.62 -35.17 10.60
N LEU A 382 -28.79 -35.23 11.65
CA LEU A 382 -29.07 -36.06 12.83
C LEU A 382 -30.38 -35.68 13.53
N THR A 383 -30.70 -34.38 13.62
CA THR A 383 -31.97 -33.90 14.19
C THR A 383 -33.19 -34.28 13.35
N GLN A 384 -33.03 -34.53 12.04
CA GLN A 384 -34.13 -34.94 11.16
C GLN A 384 -34.37 -36.46 11.20
N LEU A 385 -33.34 -37.24 11.50
CA LEU A 385 -33.42 -38.71 11.63
C LEU A 385 -34.03 -39.16 12.96
N THR A 386 -33.99 -38.32 13.99
CA THR A 386 -34.50 -38.61 15.33
C THR A 386 -35.96 -38.23 15.55
N SER A 387 -36.56 -37.50 14.60
CA SER A 387 -37.98 -37.11 14.62
C SER A 387 -38.91 -38.08 13.88
N VAL A 388 -38.44 -39.29 13.54
CA VAL A 388 -39.17 -40.39 12.90
C VAL A 388 -39.12 -41.60 13.82
#